data_AF-A0A351T7S9-F1
#
_entry.id   AF-A0A351T7S9-F1
#
_cell.length_a   1.000
_cell.length_b   1.000
_cell.length_c   1.000
_cell.angle_alpha   90.00
_cell.angle_beta   90.00
_cell.angle_gamma   90.00
#
_symmetry.space_group_name_H-M   'P 1'
#
loop_
_entity.id
_entity.type
_entity.pdbx_description
1 polymer ?
#
loop_
_entity_poly.entity_id
_entity_poly.type
_entity_poly.pdbx_seq_one_letter_code
_entity_poly.pdbx_strand_id
1 'polypeptide(L)'
;MALFFDQEWFDRQLAAHGKNRADLAARLGVNDAEIIDIWKDQREISPAEVAIIAEFLDQSRAEIASRCGVSTPSTSPLTAQHAQQDSTTEISPADRETALSNRLARIEGRLARLEQTLADIHAALVNRDSGQD
;
A
#
# COMPACT_ATOMS: atom_id res chain seq x y z
N MET A 1 -8.24 20.98 -13.46
CA MET A 1 -7.56 19.87 -12.76
C MET A 1 -8.30 18.62 -13.19
N ALA A 2 -7.67 17.73 -13.94
CA ALA A 2 -8.30 16.49 -14.36
C ALA A 2 -8.15 15.51 -13.20
N LEU A 3 -9.26 15.16 -12.53
CA LEU A 3 -9.33 13.84 -11.93
C LEU A 3 -9.21 12.87 -13.12
N PHE A 4 -8.38 11.84 -12.97
CA PHE A 4 -8.22 10.83 -14.00
C PHE A 4 -8.71 9.54 -13.37
N PHE A 5 -10.00 9.25 -13.55
CA PHE A 5 -10.58 7.96 -13.22
C PHE A 5 -10.45 7.00 -14.42
N ASP A 6 -9.66 5.96 -14.25
CA ASP A 6 -9.37 4.95 -15.28
C ASP A 6 -10.52 3.93 -15.40
N GLN A 7 -11.61 4.35 -16.07
CA GLN A 7 -12.86 3.59 -16.21
C GLN A 7 -12.65 2.20 -16.83
N GLU A 8 -11.83 2.13 -17.88
CA GLU A 8 -11.57 0.87 -18.59
C GLU A 8 -10.81 -0.12 -17.71
N TRP A 9 -9.82 0.36 -16.94
CA TRP A 9 -9.10 -0.49 -16.00
C TRP A 9 -10.02 -1.05 -14.92
N PHE A 10 -10.88 -0.20 -14.34
CA PHE A 10 -11.84 -0.63 -13.33
C PHE A 10 -12.84 -1.66 -13.86
N ASP A 11 -13.35 -1.47 -15.07
CA ASP A 11 -14.28 -2.40 -15.71
C ASP A 11 -13.61 -3.75 -15.98
N ARG A 12 -12.35 -3.74 -16.46
CA ARG A 12 -11.55 -4.96 -16.65
C ARG A 12 -11.26 -5.68 -15.33
N GLN A 13 -10.93 -4.96 -14.27
CA GLN A 13 -10.65 -5.57 -12.98
C GLN A 13 -11.92 -6.16 -12.38
N LEU A 14 -13.05 -5.45 -12.44
CA LEU A 14 -14.35 -5.99 -12.02
C LEU A 14 -14.69 -7.27 -12.80
N ALA A 15 -14.57 -7.24 -14.13
CA ALA A 15 -14.81 -8.40 -14.99
C ALA A 15 -13.87 -9.58 -14.65
N ALA A 16 -12.58 -9.33 -14.37
CA ALA A 16 -11.62 -10.35 -13.98
C ALA A 16 -11.98 -11.06 -12.67
N HIS A 17 -12.64 -10.35 -11.75
CA HIS A 17 -13.13 -10.91 -10.49
C HIS A 17 -14.59 -11.42 -10.57
N GLY A 18 -15.23 -11.35 -11.74
CA GLY A 18 -16.64 -11.71 -11.90
C GLY A 18 -17.61 -10.78 -11.16
N LYS A 19 -17.17 -9.55 -10.88
CA LYS A 19 -17.92 -8.53 -10.15
C LYS A 19 -18.42 -7.46 -11.10
N ASN A 20 -19.41 -6.69 -10.65
CA ASN A 20 -20.00 -5.60 -11.42
C ASN A 20 -19.98 -4.30 -10.63
N ARG A 21 -20.22 -3.18 -11.31
CA ARG A 21 -20.31 -1.84 -10.71
C ARG A 21 -21.32 -1.77 -9.57
N ALA A 22 -22.43 -2.50 -9.68
CA ALA A 22 -23.44 -2.64 -8.63
C ALA A 22 -22.91 -3.33 -7.36
N ASP A 23 -22.04 -4.33 -7.52
CA ASP A 23 -21.41 -5.02 -6.38
C ASP A 23 -20.43 -4.09 -5.66
N LEU A 24 -19.72 -3.26 -6.43
CA LEU A 24 -18.87 -2.21 -5.87
C LEU A 24 -19.69 -1.12 -5.17
N ALA A 25 -20.81 -0.68 -5.74
CA ALA A 25 -21.70 0.30 -5.14
C ALA A 25 -22.26 -0.20 -3.80
N ALA A 26 -22.71 -1.46 -3.76
CA ALA A 26 -23.17 -2.12 -2.55
C ALA A 26 -22.05 -2.20 -1.49
N ARG A 27 -20.81 -2.44 -1.90
CA ARG A 27 -19.66 -2.49 -0.98
C ARG A 27 -19.25 -1.13 -0.45
N LEU A 28 -19.37 -0.08 -1.27
CA LEU A 28 -19.07 1.30 -0.89
C LEU A 28 -20.22 1.92 -0.06
N GLY A 29 -21.41 1.32 -0.10
CA GLY A 29 -22.60 1.86 0.54
C GLY A 29 -23.15 3.09 -0.20
N VAL A 30 -22.88 3.20 -1.50
CA VAL A 30 -23.34 4.32 -2.34
C VAL A 30 -24.49 3.88 -3.24
N ASN A 31 -25.32 4.84 -3.65
CA ASN A 31 -26.43 4.59 -4.57
C ASN A 31 -25.97 4.47 -6.03
N ASP A 32 -26.83 3.94 -6.91
CA ASP A 32 -26.57 3.84 -8.36
C ASP A 32 -26.22 5.18 -9.02
N ALA A 33 -26.83 6.29 -8.57
CA ALA A 33 -26.48 7.61 -9.09
C ALA A 33 -25.03 7.99 -8.72
N GLU A 34 -24.65 7.76 -7.47
CA GLU A 34 -23.31 8.07 -6.96
C GLU A 34 -22.23 7.24 -7.65
N ILE A 35 -22.46 5.93 -7.87
CA ILE A 35 -21.47 5.09 -8.59
C ILE A 35 -21.34 5.52 -10.05
N ILE A 36 -22.42 5.99 -10.69
CA ILE A 36 -22.37 6.55 -12.04
C ILE A 36 -21.58 7.86 -12.05
N ASP A 37 -21.77 8.73 -11.06
CA ASP A 37 -21.02 9.98 -10.95
C ASP A 37 -19.53 9.71 -10.69
N ILE A 38 -19.18 8.70 -9.88
CA ILE A 38 -17.80 8.23 -9.73
C ILE A 38 -17.25 7.76 -11.09
N TRP A 39 -18.02 6.93 -11.81
CA TRP A 39 -17.58 6.41 -13.11
C TRP A 39 -17.39 7.51 -14.16
N LYS A 40 -18.18 8.59 -14.08
CA LYS A 40 -18.08 9.75 -14.98
C LYS A 40 -17.02 10.75 -14.55
N ASP A 41 -16.25 10.47 -13.49
CA ASP A 41 -15.27 11.40 -12.91
C ASP A 41 -15.93 12.69 -12.36
N GLN A 42 -17.24 12.64 -12.08
CA GLN A 42 -18.05 13.75 -11.57
C GLN A 42 -18.13 13.79 -10.04
N ARG A 43 -17.70 12.71 -9.36
CA ARG A 43 -17.62 12.62 -7.90
C ARG A 43 -16.23 12.16 -7.47
N GLU A 44 -15.70 12.83 -6.46
CA GLU A 44 -14.43 12.48 -5.85
C GLU A 44 -14.56 11.22 -4.98
N ILE A 45 -13.57 10.33 -5.05
CA ILE A 45 -13.46 9.16 -4.17
C ILE A 45 -12.59 9.54 -2.96
N SER A 46 -13.10 9.31 -1.76
CA SER A 46 -12.38 9.54 -0.52
C SER A 46 -11.28 8.48 -0.30
N PRO A 47 -10.19 8.78 0.44
CA PRO A 47 -9.15 7.80 0.76
C PRO A 47 -9.67 6.56 1.54
N ALA A 48 -10.78 6.70 2.27
CA ALA A 48 -11.46 5.57 2.91
C ALA A 48 -12.14 4.65 1.89
N GLU A 49 -12.78 5.23 0.88
CA GLU A 49 -13.40 4.50 -0.24
C GLU A 49 -12.33 3.79 -1.08
N VAL A 50 -11.17 4.42 -1.31
CA VAL A 50 -9.99 3.78 -1.94
C VAL A 50 -9.55 2.52 -1.19
N ALA A 51 -9.58 2.52 0.15
CA ALA A 51 -9.23 1.35 0.95
C ALA A 51 -10.22 0.19 0.74
N ILE A 52 -11.51 0.49 0.73
CA ILE A 52 -12.58 -0.49 0.50
C ILE A 52 -12.47 -1.09 -0.91
N ILE A 53 -12.24 -0.24 -1.92
CA ILE A 53 -12.06 -0.66 -3.32
C ILE A 53 -10.83 -1.56 -3.45
N ALA A 54 -9.72 -1.21 -2.81
CA ALA A 54 -8.48 -1.98 -2.81
C ALA A 54 -8.69 -3.39 -2.24
N GLU A 55 -9.35 -3.51 -1.08
CA GLU A 55 -9.70 -4.83 -0.51
C GLU A 55 -10.68 -5.61 -1.39
N PHE A 56 -11.58 -4.91 -2.06
CA PHE A 56 -12.60 -5.55 -2.89
C PHE A 56 -12.04 -6.09 -4.21
N LEU A 57 -11.06 -5.42 -4.81
CA LEU A 57 -10.40 -5.82 -6.04
C LEU A 57 -9.11 -6.63 -5.79
N ASP A 58 -8.77 -6.89 -4.53
CA ASP A 58 -7.50 -7.51 -4.10
C ASP A 58 -6.28 -6.76 -4.69
N GLN A 59 -6.37 -5.43 -4.75
CA GLN A 59 -5.36 -4.54 -5.31
C GLN A 59 -4.75 -3.64 -4.24
N SER A 60 -3.61 -3.04 -4.55
CA SER A 60 -2.96 -2.09 -3.64
C SER A 60 -3.68 -0.74 -3.62
N ARG A 61 -3.86 -0.16 -2.42
CA ARG A 61 -4.43 1.19 -2.23
C ARG A 61 -3.74 2.27 -3.07
N ALA A 62 -2.43 2.15 -3.25
CA ALA A 62 -1.65 3.07 -4.08
C ALA A 62 -2.03 2.99 -5.57
N GLU A 63 -2.23 1.79 -6.11
CA GLU A 63 -2.65 1.60 -7.50
C GLU A 63 -4.05 2.18 -7.71
N ILE A 64 -4.99 1.90 -6.80
CA ILE A 64 -6.34 2.47 -6.84
C ILE A 64 -6.29 4.01 -6.75
N ALA A 65 -5.51 4.57 -5.82
CA ALA A 65 -5.37 6.03 -5.68
C ALA A 65 -4.79 6.69 -6.95
N SER A 66 -3.76 6.08 -7.55
CA SER A 66 -3.17 6.52 -8.82
C SER A 66 -4.17 6.46 -9.98
N ARG A 67 -5.03 5.44 -10.02
CA ARG A 67 -6.07 5.24 -11.05
C ARG A 67 -7.33 6.07 -10.83
N CYS A 68 -7.53 6.63 -9.64
CA CYS A 68 -8.62 7.55 -9.31
C CYS A 68 -8.20 9.02 -9.32
N GLY A 69 -6.93 9.32 -9.65
CA GLY A 69 -6.38 10.68 -9.57
C GLY A 69 -6.31 11.24 -8.13
N VAL A 70 -6.51 10.40 -7.11
CA VAL A 70 -6.43 10.80 -5.71
C VAL A 70 -4.95 10.84 -5.34
N SER A 71 -4.38 12.03 -5.29
CA SER A 71 -3.04 12.26 -4.72
C SER A 71 -3.12 12.10 -3.20
N THR A 72 -3.33 10.88 -2.71
CA THR A 72 -3.02 10.58 -1.31
C THR A 72 -1.50 10.71 -1.15
N PRO A 73 -0.98 11.54 -0.24
CA PRO A 73 0.42 11.45 0.14
C PRO A 73 0.60 10.08 0.80
N SER A 74 1.02 9.10 0.01
CA SER A 74 1.23 7.72 0.44
C SER A 74 2.49 7.68 1.30
N THR A 75 2.33 7.86 2.61
CA THR A 75 3.31 7.39 3.58
C THR A 75 3.08 5.90 3.78
N SER A 76 3.71 5.09 2.94
CA SER A 76 3.95 3.67 3.19
C SER A 76 5.27 3.27 2.53
N PRO A 77 6.38 3.22 3.29
CA PRO A 77 7.52 2.42 2.82
C PRO A 77 7.03 0.97 2.83
N LEU A 78 7.27 0.22 1.74
CA LEU A 78 7.48 -1.25 1.69
C LEU A 78 7.13 -1.84 0.31
N THR A 79 6.44 -1.11 -0.58
CA THR A 79 6.25 -1.53 -1.99
C THR A 79 6.45 -0.35 -2.95
N ALA A 80 7.65 0.24 -2.92
CA ALA A 80 8.14 1.11 -3.99
C ALA A 80 9.06 0.29 -4.93
N GLN A 81 8.60 -0.90 -5.31
CA GLN A 81 9.31 -1.80 -6.22
C GLN A 81 8.28 -2.33 -7.21
N HIS A 82 7.89 -1.49 -8.19
CA HIS A 82 7.53 -1.91 -9.56
C HIS A 82 7.06 -0.77 -10.48
N ALA A 83 6.90 0.47 -10.02
CA ALA A 83 6.42 1.57 -10.87
C ALA A 83 7.42 2.74 -11.07
N GLN A 84 8.72 2.45 -11.08
CA GLN A 84 9.72 3.40 -11.58
C GLN A 84 10.84 2.66 -12.33
N GLN A 85 10.46 1.96 -13.40
CA GLN A 85 11.39 1.42 -14.39
C GLN A 85 10.91 1.78 -15.80
N ASP A 86 10.66 3.07 -16.01
CA ASP A 86 10.73 3.67 -17.34
C ASP A 86 11.68 4.87 -17.25
N SER A 87 12.93 4.54 -16.98
CA SER A 87 14.09 5.38 -17.20
C SER A 87 15.25 4.40 -17.31
N THR A 88 15.58 4.06 -18.55
CA THR A 88 16.88 3.47 -18.91
C THR A 88 17.96 4.42 -18.43
N THR A 89 18.38 4.27 -17.18
CA THR A 89 19.62 4.84 -16.67
C THR A 89 20.43 3.66 -16.20
N GLU A 90 21.50 3.37 -16.93
CA GLU A 90 22.49 2.37 -16.59
C GLU A 90 23.00 2.62 -15.16
N ILE A 91 22.47 1.87 -14.19
CA ILE A 91 22.96 1.93 -12.81
C ILE A 91 24.38 1.35 -12.83
N SER A 92 25.36 2.23 -12.66
CA SER A 92 26.77 1.88 -12.65
C SER A 92 27.08 0.89 -11.51
N PRO A 93 28.11 0.05 -11.64
CA PRO A 93 28.44 -0.97 -10.63
C PRO A 93 28.69 -0.38 -9.23
N ALA A 94 29.16 0.86 -9.13
CA ALA A 94 29.38 1.56 -7.86
C ALA A 94 28.07 1.92 -7.12
N ASP A 95 27.02 2.29 -7.86
CA ASP A 95 25.70 2.58 -7.27
C ASP A 95 25.04 1.31 -6.73
N ARG A 96 25.32 0.17 -7.36
CA ARG A 96 24.85 -1.14 -6.87
C ARG A 96 25.51 -1.53 -5.55
N GLU A 97 26.82 -1.32 -5.42
CA GLU A 97 27.55 -1.58 -4.18
C GLU A 97 27.06 -0.68 -3.03
N THR A 98 26.78 0.58 -3.34
CA THR A 98 26.21 1.54 -2.38
C THR A 98 24.80 1.11 -1.93
N ALA A 99 23.96 0.67 -2.87
CA ALA A 99 22.62 0.16 -2.56
C ALA A 99 22.65 -1.12 -1.70
N LEU A 100 23.60 -2.03 -1.97
CA LEU A 100 23.81 -3.23 -1.17
C LEU A 100 24.30 -2.89 0.24
N SER A 101 25.26 -1.98 0.38
CA SER A 101 25.78 -1.54 1.68
C SER A 101 24.69 -0.92 2.54
N ASN A 102 23.85 -0.07 1.94
CA ASN A 102 22.72 0.54 2.64
C ASN A 102 21.66 -0.51 3.05
N ARG A 103 21.44 -1.52 2.21
CA ARG A 103 20.55 -2.64 2.54
C ARG A 103 21.08 -3.47 3.71
N LEU A 104 22.39 -3.72 3.77
CA LEU A 104 23.04 -4.44 4.87
C LEU A 104 22.92 -3.65 6.18
N ALA A 105 23.25 -2.36 6.17
CA ALA A 105 23.12 -1.50 7.36
C ALA A 105 21.68 -1.47 7.91
N ARG A 106 20.67 -1.53 7.03
CA ARG A 106 19.26 -1.63 7.44
C ARG A 106 18.93 -2.97 8.11
N ILE A 107 19.50 -4.07 7.63
CA ILE A 107 19.30 -5.40 8.20
C ILE A 107 19.99 -5.48 9.57
N GLU A 108 21.20 -4.97 9.68
CA GLU A 108 21.95 -4.90 10.93
C GLU A 108 21.20 -4.10 12.00
N GLY A 109 20.65 -2.94 11.65
CA GLY A 109 19.84 -2.15 12.59
C GLY A 109 18.57 -2.87 13.07
N ARG A 110 17.96 -3.71 12.23
CA ARG A 110 16.79 -4.52 12.64
C ARG A 110 17.20 -5.65 13.59
N LEU A 111 18.34 -6.29 13.34
CA LEU A 111 18.87 -7.36 14.19
C LEU A 111 19.21 -6.82 15.58
N ALA A 112 19.93 -5.70 15.66
CA ALA A 112 20.26 -5.07 16.95
C ALA A 112 19.01 -4.73 17.77
N ARG A 113 17.93 -4.27 17.11
CA ARG A 113 16.65 -4.01 17.78
C ARG A 113 15.98 -5.29 18.30
N LEU A 114 16.04 -6.37 17.53
CA LEU A 114 15.50 -7.67 17.94
C LEU A 114 16.28 -8.21 19.15
N GLU A 115 17.60 -8.16 19.11
CA GLU A 115 18.46 -8.57 20.22
C GLU A 115 18.17 -7.75 21.49
N GLN A 116 17.98 -6.42 21.35
CA GLN A 116 17.62 -5.57 22.47
C GLN A 116 16.25 -5.93 23.06
N THR A 117 15.25 -6.21 22.23
CA THR A 117 13.92 -6.64 22.71
C THR A 117 13.98 -8.00 23.40
N LEU A 118 14.80 -8.92 22.91
CA LEU A 118 14.98 -10.23 23.55
C LEU A 118 15.68 -10.10 24.90
N ALA A 119 16.70 -9.23 24.99
CA ALA A 119 17.39 -8.95 26.25
C ALA A 119 16.46 -8.31 27.29
N ASP A 120 15.60 -7.37 26.87
CA ASP A 120 14.61 -6.73 27.72
C ASP A 120 13.56 -7.72 28.26
N ILE A 121 13.01 -8.56 27.37
CA ILE A 121 12.06 -9.62 27.74
C ILE A 121 12.71 -10.60 28.71
N HIS A 122 13.96 -11.02 28.45
CA HIS A 122 14.70 -11.91 29.32
C HIS A 122 14.93 -11.30 30.71
N ALA A 123 15.33 -10.02 30.78
CA ALA A 123 15.50 -9.31 32.05
C ALA A 123 14.18 -9.20 32.83
N ALA A 124 13.06 -8.92 32.15
CA ALA A 124 11.73 -8.85 32.75
C ALA A 124 11.28 -10.21 33.33
N LEU A 125 11.64 -11.32 32.68
CA LEU A 125 11.35 -12.67 33.16
C LEU A 125 12.21 -13.04 34.37
N VAL A 126 13.52 -12.76 34.34
CA VAL A 126 14.45 -13.05 35.45
C VAL A 126 14.09 -12.26 36.72
N ASN A 127 13.73 -10.98 36.56
CA ASN A 127 13.34 -10.14 37.71
C ASN A 127 11.98 -10.54 38.31
N ARG A 128 11.10 -11.20 37.53
CA ARG A 128 9.81 -11.71 38.00
C ARG A 128 9.97 -13.00 38.82
N ASP A 129 10.95 -13.83 38.51
CA ASP A 129 11.24 -15.08 39.23
C ASP A 129 11.89 -14.83 40.61
N SER A 130 12.66 -13.73 40.74
CA SER A 130 13.36 -13.37 41.98
C SER A 130 12.47 -12.67 43.04
N GLY A 131 11.20 -12.40 42.74
CA GLY A 131 10.28 -11.62 43.58
C GLY A 131 9.20 -12.46 44.29
N GLN A 132 9.33 -13.79 44.27
CA GLN A 132 8.35 -14.71 44.84
C GLN A 132 9.04 -15.74 45.77
N ASP A 133 9.78 -15.26 46.77
CA ASP A 133 10.10 -16.00 48.02
C ASP A 133 9.98 -15.03 49.21
#